data_AF-A0A971R7I4-F1
#
_entry.id   AF-A0A971R7I4-F1
#
_cell.length_a   1.000
_cell.length_b   1.000
_cell.length_c   1.000
_cell.angle_alpha   90.00
_cell.angle_beta   90.00
_cell.angle_gamma   90.00
#
_symmetry.space_group_name_H-M   'P 1'
#
loop_
_entity.id
_entity.type
_entity.pdbx_description
1 polymer ?
#
loop_
_entity_poly.entity_id
_entity_poly.type
_entity_poly.pdbx_seq_one_letter_code
_entity_poly.pdbx_strand_id
1 'polypeptide(L)'
;MNEPEPPPAAEPCYDCPYCDGQLLPLRDHPDLACNLCGRRFDAEMLYAYKDAEDAFVEGHHNVATMAKRRIEPRRDLLETETSDLFRLAYNKLRTAIRYQLPEVYRLAAIEMLAEITLFFSERAMTSRYEAGYWHRLLIEVDDDRAISEIEVLLAKPLRGPLDPFKRVWARYQRRRKLNRLRLIDRQIVELEEIMGFVEPPHIRRRSRYLSHTRARAE
;
A
#
# COMPACT_ATOMS: atom_id res chain seq x y z
N MET A 1 3.65 -48.53 14.96
CA MET A 1 3.77 -48.06 13.57
C MET A 1 3.89 -46.56 13.67
N ASN A 2 5.09 -46.00 13.48
CA ASN A 2 5.27 -44.55 13.47
C ASN A 2 4.82 -44.07 12.08
N GLU A 3 3.80 -43.21 12.04
CA GLU A 3 3.48 -42.46 10.83
C GLU A 3 4.72 -41.64 10.43
N PRO A 4 5.13 -41.66 9.15
CA PRO A 4 6.21 -40.81 8.70
C PRO A 4 5.77 -39.35 8.84
N GLU A 5 6.58 -38.55 9.56
CA GLU A 5 6.42 -37.10 9.59
C GLU A 5 6.34 -36.58 8.14
N PRO A 6 5.35 -35.72 7.83
CA PRO A 6 5.29 -35.10 6.52
C PRO A 6 6.61 -34.36 6.27
N PRO A 7 7.14 -34.39 5.04
CA PRO A 7 8.36 -33.64 4.73
C PRO A 7 8.15 -32.18 5.13
N PRO A 8 9.17 -31.51 5.70
CA PRO A 8 9.05 -30.10 6.01
C PRO A 8 8.59 -29.38 4.75
N ALA A 9 7.48 -28.65 4.85
CA ALA A 9 6.98 -27.85 3.74
C ALA A 9 8.16 -27.02 3.22
N ALA A 10 8.48 -27.14 1.93
CA ALA A 10 9.60 -26.44 1.33
C ALA A 10 9.48 -24.96 1.70
N GLU A 11 10.53 -24.39 2.31
CA GLU A 11 10.49 -23.00 2.73
C GLU A 11 10.12 -22.13 1.51
N PRO A 12 9.08 -21.28 1.63
CA PRO A 12 8.63 -20.48 0.51
C PRO A 12 9.77 -19.57 0.04
N CYS A 13 10.14 -19.71 -1.24
CA CYS A 13 11.14 -18.89 -1.88
C CYS A 13 10.47 -17.61 -2.40
N TYR A 14 10.89 -16.46 -1.91
CA TYR A 14 10.35 -15.17 -2.32
C TYR A 14 11.34 -14.40 -3.19
N ASP A 15 10.80 -13.61 -4.13
CA ASP A 15 11.61 -12.75 -4.99
C ASP A 15 11.87 -11.38 -4.35
N CYS A 16 13.08 -10.88 -4.55
CA CYS A 16 13.50 -9.57 -4.06
C CYS A 16 12.83 -8.46 -4.86
N PRO A 17 12.14 -7.50 -4.20
CA PRO A 17 11.37 -6.44 -4.87
C PRO A 17 12.22 -5.40 -5.62
N TYR A 18 13.55 -5.52 -5.61
CA TYR A 18 14.46 -4.56 -6.22
C TYR A 18 15.25 -5.10 -7.41
N CYS A 19 15.46 -6.41 -7.50
CA CYS A 19 16.37 -7.01 -8.48
C CYS A 19 15.98 -8.41 -8.93
N ASP A 20 14.80 -8.88 -8.53
CA ASP A 20 14.24 -10.19 -8.88
C ASP A 20 15.13 -11.39 -8.50
N GLY A 21 16.09 -11.18 -7.60
CA GLY A 21 16.89 -12.25 -7.00
C GLY A 21 16.13 -12.96 -5.90
N GLN A 22 16.50 -14.19 -5.59
CA GLN A 22 15.85 -14.98 -4.55
C GLN A 22 16.26 -14.51 -3.15
N LEU A 23 15.28 -14.44 -2.26
CA LEU A 23 15.47 -14.19 -0.84
C LEU A 23 15.71 -15.52 -0.12
N LEU A 24 16.89 -15.65 0.47
CA LEU A 24 17.32 -16.85 1.17
C LEU A 24 17.48 -16.59 2.67
N PRO A 25 17.18 -17.57 3.54
CA PRO A 25 17.41 -17.43 4.96
C PRO A 25 18.90 -17.31 5.28
N LEU A 26 19.21 -16.42 6.22
CA LEU A 26 20.56 -16.31 6.79
C LEU A 26 20.73 -17.41 7.85
N ARG A 27 21.88 -18.11 7.83
CA ARG A 27 22.11 -19.28 8.71
C ARG A 27 21.95 -18.99 10.21
N ASP A 28 22.31 -17.78 10.63
CA ASP A 28 22.34 -17.37 12.04
C ASP A 28 21.46 -16.16 12.34
N HIS A 29 20.50 -15.85 11.46
CA HIS A 29 19.63 -14.68 11.63
C HIS A 29 18.21 -14.94 11.13
N PRO A 30 17.16 -14.46 11.82
CA PRO A 30 15.77 -14.58 11.36
C PRO A 30 15.47 -13.76 10.09
N ASP A 31 16.45 -13.12 9.47
CA ASP A 31 16.24 -12.29 8.29
C ASP A 31 16.47 -13.09 7.02
N LEU A 32 15.86 -12.61 5.94
CA LEU A 32 16.14 -13.06 4.59
C LEU A 32 17.13 -12.11 3.92
N ALA A 33 18.03 -12.64 3.09
CA ALA A 33 18.94 -11.85 2.28
C ALA A 33 18.79 -12.19 0.80
N CYS A 34 18.81 -11.17 -0.05
CA CYS A 34 18.81 -11.37 -1.49
C CYS A 34 20.16 -11.90 -1.97
N ASN A 35 20.14 -13.01 -2.70
CA ASN A 35 21.34 -13.61 -3.29
C ASN A 35 22.02 -12.73 -4.37
N LEU A 36 21.30 -11.80 -5.00
CA LEU A 36 21.84 -10.90 -6.02
C LEU A 36 22.31 -9.57 -5.46
N CYS A 37 21.45 -8.83 -4.75
CA CYS A 37 21.77 -7.48 -4.28
C CYS A 37 22.24 -7.40 -2.82
N GLY A 38 22.22 -8.51 -2.08
CA GLY A 38 22.67 -8.58 -0.68
C GLY A 38 21.79 -7.82 0.32
N ARG A 39 20.67 -7.23 -0.11
CA ARG A 39 19.74 -6.53 0.79
C ARG A 39 19.09 -7.51 1.75
N ARG A 40 18.91 -7.06 2.99
CA ARG A 40 18.31 -7.82 4.07
C ARG A 40 16.86 -7.38 4.29
N PHE A 41 16.02 -8.34 4.62
CA PHE A 41 14.59 -8.16 4.86
C PHE A 41 14.23 -8.92 6.12
N ASP A 42 13.40 -8.30 6.94
CA ASP A 42 12.78 -8.99 8.06
C ASP A 42 11.84 -10.10 7.51
N ALA A 43 12.04 -11.34 7.93
CA ALA A 43 11.26 -12.46 7.42
C ALA A 43 9.80 -12.38 7.86
N GLU A 44 9.52 -11.94 9.09
CA GLU A 44 8.15 -11.79 9.59
C GLU A 44 7.40 -10.74 8.77
N MET A 45 8.05 -9.61 8.46
CA MET A 45 7.49 -8.60 7.57
C MET A 45 7.11 -9.19 6.22
N LEU A 46 8.02 -9.96 5.60
CA LEU A 46 7.80 -10.49 4.26
C LEU A 46 6.70 -11.55 4.23
N TYR A 47 6.71 -12.48 5.17
CA TYR A 47 5.68 -13.51 5.28
C TYR A 47 4.31 -12.89 5.55
N ALA A 48 4.24 -11.93 6.48
CA ALA A 48 2.99 -11.22 6.76
C ALA A 48 2.48 -10.46 5.53
N TYR A 49 3.36 -9.78 4.78
CA TYR A 49 2.95 -9.10 3.55
C TYR A 49 2.43 -10.09 2.49
N LYS A 50 3.13 -11.21 2.29
CA LYS A 50 2.81 -12.18 1.24
C LYS A 50 1.53 -12.96 1.53
N ASP A 51 1.35 -13.42 2.77
CA ASP A 51 0.08 -14.01 3.22
C ASP A 51 -1.08 -13.03 3.01
N ALA A 52 -0.85 -11.74 3.22
CA ALA A 52 -1.88 -10.74 3.03
C ALA A 52 -2.20 -10.46 1.57
N GLU A 53 -1.17 -10.42 0.73
CA GLU A 53 -1.30 -10.23 -0.72
C GLU A 53 -2.12 -11.38 -1.33
N ASP A 54 -1.81 -12.63 -0.97
CA ASP A 54 -2.54 -13.80 -1.44
C ASP A 54 -4.02 -13.75 -1.03
N ALA A 55 -4.29 -13.49 0.26
CA ALA A 55 -5.65 -13.37 0.78
C ALA A 55 -6.41 -12.20 0.16
N PHE A 56 -5.73 -11.07 -0.10
CA PHE A 56 -6.33 -9.91 -0.76
C PHE A 56 -6.70 -10.22 -2.20
N VAL A 57 -5.80 -10.83 -2.98
CA VAL A 57 -6.04 -11.19 -4.38
C VAL A 57 -7.24 -12.13 -4.50
N GLU A 58 -7.34 -13.13 -3.63
CA GLU A 58 -8.47 -14.05 -3.59
C GLU A 58 -9.78 -13.34 -3.19
N GLY A 59 -9.74 -12.51 -2.14
CA GLY A 59 -10.91 -11.74 -1.71
C GLY A 59 -11.39 -10.76 -2.79
N HIS A 60 -10.47 -10.07 -3.47
CA HIS A 60 -10.79 -9.14 -4.56
C HIS A 60 -11.39 -9.88 -5.77
N HIS A 61 -10.92 -11.11 -6.06
CA HIS A 61 -11.55 -11.97 -7.06
C HIS A 61 -13.01 -12.30 -6.71
N ASN A 62 -13.29 -12.58 -5.44
CA ASN A 62 -14.65 -12.85 -4.98
C ASN A 62 -15.55 -11.61 -5.10
N VAL A 63 -15.05 -10.42 -4.77
CA VAL A 63 -15.76 -9.14 -4.99
C VAL A 63 -16.13 -8.95 -6.46
N ALA A 64 -15.17 -9.17 -7.37
CA ALA A 64 -15.42 -9.08 -8.80
C ALA A 64 -16.47 -10.09 -9.29
N THR A 65 -16.50 -11.29 -8.68
CA THR A 65 -17.47 -12.34 -8.99
C THR A 65 -18.88 -11.97 -8.49
N MET A 66 -19.00 -11.44 -7.27
CA MET A 66 -20.27 -10.94 -6.72
C MET A 66 -20.85 -9.82 -7.59
N ALA A 67 -20.01 -8.86 -8.00
CA ALA A 67 -20.43 -7.74 -8.85
C ALA A 67 -21.01 -8.19 -10.20
N LYS A 68 -20.45 -9.24 -10.81
CA LYS A 68 -20.94 -9.79 -12.09
C LYS A 68 -22.29 -10.50 -11.98
N ARG A 69 -22.58 -11.09 -10.82
CA ARG A 69 -23.73 -11.99 -10.67
C ARG A 69 -25.02 -11.30 -10.17
N ARG A 70 -25.00 -10.00 -9.81
CA ARG A 70 -26.15 -9.28 -9.21
C ARG A 70 -26.84 -10.12 -8.11
N ILE A 71 -26.06 -10.76 -7.25
CA ILE A 71 -26.57 -11.75 -6.28
C ILE A 71 -27.40 -11.05 -5.20
N GLU A 72 -28.52 -11.65 -4.83
CA GLU A 72 -29.40 -11.15 -3.77
C GLU A 72 -28.79 -11.41 -2.37
N PRO A 73 -28.90 -10.44 -1.43
CA PRO A 73 -28.11 -10.35 -0.20
C PRO A 73 -28.44 -11.37 0.91
N ARG A 74 -29.22 -12.43 0.64
CA ARG A 74 -29.69 -13.35 1.69
C ARG A 74 -28.81 -14.60 1.76
N ARG A 75 -27.69 -14.46 2.48
CA ARG A 75 -26.71 -15.50 2.87
C ARG A 75 -25.79 -15.98 1.74
N ASP A 76 -25.00 -15.06 1.20
CA ASP A 76 -23.90 -15.42 0.32
C ASP A 76 -22.71 -15.95 1.13
N LEU A 77 -22.48 -17.27 1.06
CA LEU A 77 -21.25 -17.90 1.52
C LEU A 77 -20.03 -17.16 0.96
N LEU A 78 -20.11 -16.73 -0.30
CA LEU A 78 -19.08 -15.95 -0.98
C LEU A 78 -18.79 -14.60 -0.31
N GLU A 79 -19.80 -13.91 0.24
CA GLU A 79 -19.59 -12.66 0.98
C GLU A 79 -18.90 -12.93 2.32
N THR A 80 -19.24 -14.04 2.98
CA THR A 80 -18.60 -14.46 4.23
C THR A 80 -17.14 -14.82 3.99
N GLU A 81 -16.86 -15.64 2.98
CA GLU A 81 -15.51 -16.00 2.53
C GLU A 81 -14.69 -14.75 2.17
N THR A 82 -15.28 -13.82 1.40
CA THR A 82 -14.63 -12.54 1.06
C THR A 82 -14.29 -11.75 2.32
N SER A 83 -15.22 -11.67 3.27
CA SER A 83 -15.01 -10.93 4.52
C SER A 83 -13.89 -11.54 5.36
N ASP A 84 -13.80 -12.88 5.40
CA ASP A 84 -12.75 -13.58 6.15
C ASP A 84 -11.38 -13.46 5.48
N LEU A 85 -11.32 -13.54 4.14
CA LEU A 85 -10.10 -13.26 3.36
C LEU A 85 -9.60 -11.83 3.57
N PHE A 86 -10.50 -10.84 3.51
CA PHE A 86 -10.13 -9.45 3.78
C PHE A 86 -9.75 -9.21 5.23
N ARG A 87 -10.35 -9.91 6.20
CA ARG A 87 -9.93 -9.84 7.61
C ARG A 87 -8.52 -10.39 7.78
N LEU A 88 -8.23 -11.53 7.16
CA LEU A 88 -6.90 -12.12 7.15
C LEU A 88 -5.89 -11.15 6.53
N ALA A 89 -6.17 -10.63 5.34
CA ALA A 89 -5.32 -9.67 4.64
C ALA A 89 -5.07 -8.41 5.48
N TYR A 90 -6.13 -7.82 6.05
CA TYR A 90 -6.01 -6.63 6.89
C TYR A 90 -5.14 -6.88 8.13
N ASN A 91 -5.35 -7.98 8.85
CA ASN A 91 -4.55 -8.30 10.04
C ASN A 91 -3.08 -8.54 9.69
N LYS A 92 -2.83 -9.27 8.60
CA LYS A 92 -1.48 -9.57 8.12
C LYS A 92 -0.76 -8.33 7.60
N LEU A 93 -1.44 -7.45 6.85
CA LEU A 93 -0.92 -6.13 6.47
C LEU A 93 -0.60 -5.28 7.69
N ARG A 94 -1.46 -5.29 8.72
CA ARG A 94 -1.19 -4.56 9.97
C ARG A 94 0.05 -5.05 10.70
N THR A 95 0.37 -6.34 10.62
CA THR A 95 1.66 -6.86 11.10
C THR A 95 2.80 -6.38 10.22
N ALA A 96 2.69 -6.50 8.90
CA ALA A 96 3.75 -6.11 7.96
C ALA A 96 4.12 -4.62 8.04
N ILE A 97 3.14 -3.72 8.19
CA ILE A 97 3.35 -2.26 8.22
C ILE A 97 3.98 -1.75 9.53
N ARG A 98 4.11 -2.61 10.55
CA ARG A 98 4.92 -2.30 11.75
C ARG A 98 6.40 -2.24 11.40
N TYR A 99 6.82 -2.94 10.35
CA TYR A 99 8.18 -2.96 9.85
C TYR A 99 8.40 -1.93 8.74
N GLN A 100 9.67 -1.69 8.39
CA GLN A 100 10.01 -0.82 7.28
C GLN A 100 9.84 -1.57 5.95
N LEU A 101 8.67 -1.41 5.33
CA LEU A 101 8.38 -2.01 4.03
C LEU A 101 9.24 -1.41 2.90
N PRO A 102 9.73 -2.25 1.96
CA PRO A 102 10.22 -1.80 0.66
C PRO A 102 9.21 -0.89 -0.04
N GLU A 103 9.68 0.11 -0.80
CA GLU A 103 8.79 1.13 -1.38
C GLU A 103 7.69 0.52 -2.25
N VAL A 104 8.00 -0.53 -3.03
CA VAL A 104 7.02 -1.25 -3.85
C VAL A 104 5.91 -1.87 -2.99
N TYR A 105 6.27 -2.63 -1.95
CA TYR A 105 5.31 -3.25 -1.04
C TYR A 105 4.55 -2.25 -0.19
N ARG A 106 5.19 -1.14 0.20
CA ARG A 106 4.54 -0.06 0.96
C ARG A 106 3.40 0.58 0.16
N LEU A 107 3.63 0.84 -1.14
CA LEU A 107 2.61 1.43 -2.02
C LEU A 107 1.45 0.46 -2.22
N ALA A 108 1.74 -0.79 -2.56
CA ALA A 108 0.72 -1.84 -2.71
C ALA A 108 -0.05 -2.08 -1.41
N ALA A 109 0.60 -2.05 -0.25
CA ALA A 109 -0.06 -2.16 1.05
C ALA A 109 -1.05 -1.01 1.31
N ILE A 110 -0.73 0.22 0.91
CA ILE A 110 -1.66 1.36 1.02
C ILE A 110 -2.89 1.14 0.14
N GLU A 111 -2.69 0.70 -1.10
CA GLU A 111 -3.77 0.37 -2.04
C GLU A 111 -4.69 -0.72 -1.47
N MET A 112 -4.12 -1.84 -1.04
CA MET A 112 -4.86 -2.95 -0.43
C MET A 112 -5.63 -2.52 0.81
N LEU A 113 -4.99 -1.78 1.74
CA LEU A 113 -5.66 -1.30 2.95
C LEU A 113 -6.78 -0.31 2.65
N ALA A 114 -6.60 0.58 1.68
CA ALA A 114 -7.66 1.51 1.26
C ALA A 114 -8.88 0.77 0.71
N GLU A 115 -8.68 -0.26 -0.10
CA GLU A 115 -9.77 -1.08 -0.64
C GLU A 115 -10.45 -1.94 0.44
N ILE A 116 -9.68 -2.65 1.26
CA ILE A 116 -10.21 -3.50 2.33
C ILE A 116 -11.02 -2.65 3.32
N THR A 117 -10.48 -1.51 3.75
CA THR A 117 -11.17 -0.65 4.73
C THR A 117 -12.40 0.04 4.13
N LEU A 118 -12.41 0.35 2.83
CA LEU A 118 -13.62 0.79 2.14
C LEU A 118 -14.69 -0.31 2.17
N PHE A 119 -14.35 -1.54 1.78
CA PHE A 119 -15.25 -2.70 1.82
C PHE A 119 -15.83 -2.94 3.22
N PHE A 120 -15.00 -2.85 4.26
CA PHE A 120 -15.43 -2.96 5.65
C PHE A 120 -16.30 -1.79 6.09
N SER A 121 -16.04 -0.57 5.64
CA SER A 121 -16.80 0.61 6.04
C SER A 121 -18.25 0.56 5.53
N GLU A 122 -18.46 0.05 4.31
CA GLU A 122 -19.78 -0.16 3.71
C GLU A 122 -20.60 -1.18 4.50
N ARG A 123 -19.92 -2.10 5.20
CA ARG A 123 -20.49 -3.17 6.03
C ARG A 123 -20.45 -2.86 7.53
N ALA A 124 -20.09 -1.64 7.92
CA ALA A 124 -19.94 -1.22 9.31
C ALA A 124 -18.98 -2.10 10.15
N MET A 125 -17.99 -2.73 9.50
CA MET A 125 -16.98 -3.57 10.15
C MET A 125 -15.74 -2.79 10.60
N THR A 126 -15.52 -1.59 10.05
CA THR A 126 -14.51 -0.65 10.53
C THR A 126 -15.11 0.75 10.68
N SER A 127 -14.42 1.61 11.44
CA SER A 127 -14.78 3.01 11.58
C SER A 127 -14.60 3.77 10.26
N ARG A 128 -15.46 4.77 10.03
CA ARG A 128 -15.31 5.69 8.88
C ARG A 128 -14.01 6.48 8.92
N TYR A 129 -13.46 6.71 10.11
CA TYR A 129 -12.18 7.42 10.29
C TYR A 129 -11.01 6.60 9.74
N GLU A 130 -10.98 5.30 10.02
CA GLU A 130 -9.94 4.42 9.51
C GLU A 130 -10.00 4.27 7.98
N ALA A 131 -11.19 4.03 7.42
CA ALA A 131 -11.34 3.98 5.96
C ALA A 131 -10.95 5.32 5.30
N GLY A 132 -11.34 6.43 5.93
CA GLY A 132 -10.95 7.77 5.49
C GLY A 132 -9.43 8.00 5.55
N TYR A 133 -8.74 7.42 6.54
CA TYR A 133 -7.29 7.52 6.69
C TYR A 133 -6.56 6.82 5.54
N TRP A 134 -6.86 5.54 5.31
CA TRP A 134 -6.24 4.76 4.24
C TRP A 134 -6.53 5.34 2.87
N HIS A 135 -7.77 5.76 2.63
CA HIS A 135 -8.13 6.39 1.36
C HIS A 135 -7.39 7.72 1.13
N ARG A 136 -7.22 8.56 2.15
CA ARG A 136 -6.45 9.81 2.04
C ARG A 136 -4.96 9.56 1.80
N LEU A 137 -4.39 8.53 2.43
CA LEU A 137 -3.02 8.10 2.15
C LEU A 137 -2.84 7.67 0.69
N LEU A 138 -3.80 6.91 0.15
CA LEU A 138 -3.79 6.52 -1.26
C LEU A 138 -3.82 7.75 -2.17
N ILE A 139 -4.68 8.74 -1.89
CA ILE A 139 -4.72 9.98 -2.68
C ILE A 139 -3.40 10.77 -2.56
N GLU A 140 -2.77 10.81 -1.38
CA GLU A 140 -1.45 11.44 -1.21
C GLU A 140 -0.40 10.80 -2.14
N VAL A 141 -0.34 9.47 -2.16
CA VAL A 141 0.55 8.68 -3.04
C VAL A 141 0.28 8.97 -4.51
N ASP A 142 -0.97 8.95 -4.94
CA ASP A 142 -1.37 9.19 -6.34
C ASP A 142 -1.04 10.63 -6.78
N ASP A 143 -1.31 11.62 -5.93
CA ASP A 143 -0.99 13.00 -6.25
C ASP A 143 0.52 13.23 -6.29
N ASP A 144 1.32 12.55 -5.46
CA ASP A 144 2.79 12.59 -5.51
C ASP A 144 3.35 12.01 -6.83
N ARG A 145 2.83 10.85 -7.25
CA ARG A 145 3.20 10.24 -8.53
C ARG A 145 2.83 11.16 -9.69
N ALA A 146 1.62 11.72 -9.67
CA ALA A 146 1.15 12.62 -10.71
C ALA A 146 1.97 13.92 -10.78
N ILE A 147 2.42 14.47 -9.64
CA ILE A 147 3.31 15.64 -9.63
C ILE A 147 4.66 15.27 -10.24
N SER A 148 5.22 14.11 -9.89
CA SER A 148 6.49 13.62 -10.45
C SER A 148 6.42 13.50 -11.98
N GLU A 149 5.33 12.96 -12.51
CA GLU A 149 5.08 12.87 -13.96
C GLU A 149 4.99 14.26 -14.62
N ILE A 150 4.31 15.21 -13.98
CA ILE A 150 4.24 16.60 -14.47
C ILE A 150 5.63 17.25 -14.49
N GLU A 151 6.46 16.99 -13.48
CA GLU A 151 7.83 17.53 -13.43
C GLU A 151 8.71 16.96 -14.54
N VAL A 152 8.60 15.67 -14.82
CA VAL A 152 9.27 15.03 -15.98
C VAL A 152 8.80 15.66 -17.29
N LEU A 153 7.50 15.97 -17.44
CA LEU A 153 6.99 16.67 -18.63
C LEU A 153 7.53 18.10 -18.75
N LEU A 154 7.65 18.82 -17.63
CA LEU A 154 8.17 20.19 -17.61
C LEU A 154 9.68 20.25 -17.89
N ALA A 155 10.44 19.20 -17.54
CA ALA A 155 11.88 19.10 -17.80
C ALA A 155 12.22 18.87 -19.28
N LYS A 156 11.31 18.29 -20.08
CA LYS A 156 11.53 18.03 -21.51
C LYS A 156 11.65 19.35 -22.28
N PRO A 157 12.61 19.50 -23.23
CA PRO A 157 12.76 20.71 -24.03
C PRO A 157 11.52 20.99 -24.90
N LEU A 158 11.29 22.26 -25.24
CA LEU A 158 10.20 22.68 -26.13
C LEU A 158 10.45 22.11 -27.53
N ARG A 159 9.46 21.44 -28.11
CA ARG A 159 9.54 20.81 -29.45
C ARG A 159 8.52 21.38 -30.44
N GLY A 160 7.53 22.15 -30.00
CA GLY A 160 6.50 22.71 -30.88
C GLY A 160 5.84 24.01 -30.39
N PRO A 161 5.09 24.69 -31.28
CA PRO A 161 4.52 26.02 -31.02
C PRO A 161 3.39 26.03 -29.97
N LEU A 162 2.75 24.89 -29.71
CA LEU A 162 1.71 24.74 -28.67
C LEU A 162 2.28 24.35 -27.29
N ASP A 163 3.58 24.05 -27.20
CA ASP A 163 4.20 23.61 -25.95
C ASP A 163 4.21 24.68 -24.84
N PRO A 164 4.31 25.99 -25.12
CA PRO A 164 4.16 27.02 -24.10
C PRO A 164 2.82 26.93 -23.36
N PHE A 165 1.70 26.71 -24.07
CA PHE A 165 0.38 26.54 -23.48
C PHE A 165 0.29 25.25 -22.64
N LYS A 166 0.81 24.13 -23.17
CA LYS A 166 0.88 22.86 -22.43
C LYS A 166 1.68 23.01 -21.13
N ARG A 167 2.79 23.75 -21.16
CA ARG A 167 3.61 24.02 -19.97
C ARG A 167 2.90 24.92 -18.96
N VAL A 168 2.19 25.95 -19.41
CA VAL A 168 1.39 26.80 -18.50
C VAL A 168 0.31 25.98 -17.82
N TRP A 169 -0.42 25.15 -18.58
CA TRP A 169 -1.43 24.25 -18.04
C TRP A 169 -0.83 23.21 -17.08
N ALA A 170 0.31 22.60 -17.43
CA ALA A 170 1.03 21.68 -16.56
C ALA A 170 1.49 22.33 -15.24
N ARG A 171 1.98 23.58 -15.29
CA ARG A 171 2.32 24.36 -14.08
C ARG A 171 1.10 24.66 -13.22
N TYR A 172 -0.03 24.98 -13.84
CA TYR A 172 -1.30 25.18 -13.14
C TYR A 172 -1.76 23.89 -12.45
N GLN A 173 -1.75 22.76 -13.16
CA GLN A 173 -2.08 21.44 -12.60
C GLN A 173 -1.16 21.07 -11.44
N ARG A 174 0.15 21.30 -11.58
CA ARG A 174 1.12 21.11 -10.49
C ARG A 174 0.75 21.92 -9.25
N ARG A 175 0.45 23.22 -9.40
CA ARG A 175 0.04 24.07 -8.28
C ARG A 175 -1.27 23.59 -7.63
N ARG A 176 -2.25 23.19 -8.44
CA ARG A 176 -3.53 22.67 -7.96
C ARG A 176 -3.33 21.40 -7.14
N LYS A 177 -2.54 20.43 -7.64
CA LYS A 177 -2.22 19.19 -6.93
C LYS A 177 -1.43 19.44 -5.63
N LEU A 178 -0.43 20.33 -5.65
CA LEU A 178 0.30 20.69 -4.43
C LEU A 178 -0.61 21.30 -3.35
N ASN A 179 -1.55 22.16 -3.73
CA ASN A 179 -2.50 22.73 -2.78
C ASN A 179 -3.46 21.67 -2.22
N ARG A 180 -3.93 20.74 -3.07
CA ARG A 180 -4.73 19.61 -2.64
C ARG A 180 -3.95 18.69 -1.68
N LEU A 181 -2.70 18.40 -1.99
CA LEU A 181 -1.84 17.54 -1.19
C LEU A 181 -1.58 18.13 0.20
N ARG A 182 -1.44 19.47 0.33
CA ARG A 182 -1.41 20.16 1.63
C ARG A 182 -2.69 20.01 2.44
N LEU A 183 -3.85 20.04 1.78
CA LEU A 183 -5.14 19.85 2.44
C LEU A 183 -5.27 18.41 2.95
N ILE A 184 -4.91 17.44 2.10
CA ILE A 184 -4.92 16.02 2.45
C ILE A 184 -3.97 15.74 3.61
N ASP A 185 -2.76 16.30 3.58
CA ASP A 185 -1.79 16.13 4.66
C ASP A 185 -2.33 16.59 6.02
N ARG A 186 -3.01 17.75 6.07
CA ARG A 186 -3.70 18.21 7.30
C ARG A 186 -4.80 17.25 7.72
N GLN A 187 -5.62 16.82 6.76
CA GLN A 187 -6.70 15.88 6.99
C GLN A 187 -6.22 14.50 7.48
N ILE A 188 -5.04 14.05 7.08
CA ILE A 188 -4.44 12.81 7.58
C ILE A 188 -3.96 13.04 9.02
N VAL A 189 -3.29 14.16 9.31
CA VAL A 189 -2.87 14.49 10.68
C VAL A 189 -4.07 14.56 11.64
N GLU A 190 -5.15 15.21 11.24
CA GLU A 190 -6.40 15.25 12.04
C GLU A 190 -6.97 13.84 12.29
N LEU A 191 -6.90 12.95 11.31
CA LEU A 191 -7.34 11.56 11.49
C LEU A 191 -6.41 10.77 12.41
N GLU A 192 -5.10 10.96 12.31
CA GLU A 192 -4.13 10.33 13.19
C GLU A 192 -4.36 10.75 14.65
N GLU A 193 -4.66 12.02 14.89
CA GLU A 193 -5.03 12.55 16.21
C GLU A 193 -6.32 11.91 16.74
N ILE A 194 -7.37 11.82 15.90
CA ILE A 194 -8.65 11.21 16.29
C ILE A 194 -8.51 9.71 16.56
N MET A 195 -7.73 9.00 15.74
CA MET A 195 -7.52 7.56 15.89
C MET A 195 -6.65 7.22 17.09
N GLY A 196 -5.83 8.17 17.57
CA GLY A 196 -5.01 7.98 18.76
C GLY A 196 -4.05 6.80 18.64
N PHE A 197 -3.33 6.70 17.50
CA PHE A 197 -2.40 5.59 17.26
C PHE A 197 -1.39 5.46 18.40
N VAL A 198 -1.32 4.27 19.01
CA VAL A 198 -0.32 3.96 20.05
C VAL A 198 1.09 4.01 19.45
N GLU A 199 1.25 3.49 18.23
CA GLU A 199 2.44 3.63 17.40
C GLU A 199 2.00 4.02 15.98
N PRO A 200 2.54 5.11 15.40
CA PRO A 200 2.20 5.49 14.04
C PRO A 200 2.75 4.44 13.06
N PRO A 201 1.96 3.98 12.07
CA PRO A 201 2.43 2.98 11.13
C PRO A 201 3.59 3.53 10.29
N HIS A 202 4.66 2.74 10.12
CA HIS A 202 5.85 3.10 9.32
C HIS A 202 5.55 3.29 7.81
N ILE A 203 4.29 3.11 7.43
CA ILE A 203 3.79 3.17 6.06
C ILE A 203 3.71 4.60 5.51
N ARG A 204 3.49 5.60 6.37
CA ARG A 204 3.36 7.00 5.94
C ARG A 204 4.73 7.62 5.77
N ARG A 205 5.12 7.89 4.53
CA ARG A 205 6.21 8.80 4.19
C ARG A 205 5.59 10.07 3.64
N ARG A 206 5.70 11.17 4.40
CA ARG A 206 5.18 12.46 3.96
C ARG A 206 5.72 12.80 2.58
N SER A 207 4.84 13.33 1.72
CA SER A 207 5.20 13.72 0.37
C SER A 207 6.55 14.44 0.29
N ARG A 208 7.36 14.07 -0.71
CA ARG A 208 8.65 14.70 -1.00
C ARG A 208 8.50 16.20 -1.24
N TYR A 209 7.34 16.63 -1.74
CA TYR A 209 7.07 18.03 -2.04
C TYR A 209 6.63 18.85 -0.82
N LEU A 210 6.18 18.20 0.26
CA LEU A 210 5.86 18.84 1.53
C LEU A 210 7.04 18.83 2.50
N SER A 211 7.83 17.76 2.53
CA SER A 211 8.97 17.61 3.44
C SER A 211 10.04 18.70 3.21
N HIS A 212 10.27 19.12 1.96
CA HIS A 212 11.21 20.19 1.62
C HIS A 212 10.81 21.59 2.12
N THR A 213 9.55 21.81 2.53
CA THR A 213 9.12 23.12 3.04
C THR A 213 9.45 23.35 4.51
N ARG A 214 9.69 22.29 5.29
CA ARG A 214 10.05 22.40 6.72
C ARG A 214 11.55 22.60 6.94
N ALA A 215 12.40 21.94 6.15
CA ALA A 215 13.86 22.08 6.22
C ALA A 215 14.41 23.46 5.78
N ARG A 216 13.56 24.39 5.36
CA ARG A 216 13.90 25.80 5.08
C ARG A 216 13.36 26.78 6.13
N ALA A 217 12.56 26.28 7.08
CA ALA A 217 11.92 27.07 8.13
C ALA A 217 12.50 26.79 9.52
N GLU A 218 13.48 25.89 9.60
CA GLU A 218 14.38 25.62 10.73
C GLU A 218 15.79 26.10 10.35
#